data_AF-A0A7V7UCG2-F1
#
_entry.id   AF-A0A7V7UCG2-F1
#
_cell.length_a   1.000
_cell.length_b   1.000
_cell.length_c   1.000
_cell.angle_alpha   90.00
_cell.angle_beta   90.00
_cell.angle_gamma   90.00
#
_symmetry.space_group_name_H-M   'P 1'
#
loop_
_entity.id
_entity.type
_entity.pdbx_description
1 polymer ?
#
loop_
_entity_poly.entity_id
_entity_poly.type
_entity_poly.pdbx_seq_one_letter_code
_entity_poly.pdbx_strand_id
1 'polypeptide(L)'
;MSKTKYYSKGHITVFLSLILTLILSVVCTTIESARLQGVRMQIQNITDMGIYSAFAEYNRDLLDRYDLFFIDMGYQTEDGTIERVNARIKSFVEYNTHTTKGLEAMELFRYSELWRTKVTNVMTDQHVLATDRNAKAYYSQAIAYMENKLGLSIVQDLLGQYNEEIKQNQESFETYKEEESSLQGEIDGAKESYQAEYDAALEAAEEGEDEVEIPPKPPEVYNPADTIKGLQASPILELVLEDSSTLSNKKIRNLNHVSSKRELKTGNGTFEGKGNGAINKAIFNEYLFEKFPNYLTQDYDNDDVLLYQAEYILGGKESDKANLEAVVNKLLLMREGINFTYLLTDSVKREAATALATTIVGYLGPLAIAALQMILLLSWAFAESVLEVRMLLSGKKVALIKNSTNWNLSLENLGNLSEVLDSGEEDEGGIDYEGYLKLLLYFSNHNKKIKRSLDLIELNIQMINEKFRIDNCTQSFKTNIQYETKGLFLRLPFRTLERGSDTYSYSVTKDFSYY
;
A
#
# COMPACT_ATOMS: atom_id res chain seq x y z
N MET A 1 93.23 -36.99 -52.18
CA MET A 1 92.05 -36.10 -52.29
C MET A 1 91.68 -35.58 -50.91
N SER A 2 92.05 -34.33 -50.60
CA SER A 2 91.70 -33.67 -49.34
C SER A 2 90.31 -33.02 -49.48
N LYS A 3 89.35 -33.39 -48.62
CA LYS A 3 88.03 -32.73 -48.55
C LYS A 3 88.12 -31.51 -47.64
N THR A 4 88.17 -30.32 -48.21
CA THR A 4 88.09 -29.05 -47.48
C THR A 4 86.66 -28.89 -46.92
N LYS A 5 86.50 -28.90 -45.60
CA LYS A 5 85.22 -28.58 -44.93
C LYS A 5 84.98 -27.07 -45.00
N TYR A 6 83.95 -26.66 -45.72
CA TYR A 6 83.45 -25.29 -45.68
C TYR A 6 82.71 -25.06 -44.35
N TYR A 7 83.20 -24.17 -43.49
CA TYR A 7 82.44 -23.65 -42.36
C TYR A 7 81.69 -22.40 -42.81
N SER A 8 80.36 -22.46 -42.86
CA SER A 8 79.51 -21.30 -43.17
C SER A 8 79.66 -20.24 -42.07
N LYS A 9 80.18 -19.05 -42.42
CA LYS A 9 80.50 -17.93 -41.51
C LYS A 9 79.28 -17.20 -40.89
N GLY A 10 78.15 -17.88 -40.71
CA GLY A 10 76.93 -17.29 -40.13
C GLY A 10 76.17 -18.20 -39.14
N HIS A 11 76.68 -19.39 -38.84
CA HIS A 11 75.98 -20.37 -37.99
C HIS A 11 75.71 -19.87 -36.57
N ILE A 12 76.65 -19.10 -35.99
CA ILE A 12 76.49 -18.50 -34.65
C ILE A 12 75.38 -17.44 -34.65
N THR A 13 75.33 -16.59 -35.69
CA THR A 13 74.30 -15.54 -35.82
C THR A 13 72.91 -16.14 -35.99
N VAL A 14 72.78 -17.19 -36.82
CA VAL A 14 71.50 -17.90 -37.02
C VAL A 14 71.03 -18.57 -35.73
N PHE A 15 71.95 -19.26 -35.02
CA PHE A 15 71.64 -19.88 -33.74
C PHE A 15 71.23 -18.85 -32.67
N LEU A 16 71.96 -17.75 -32.57
CA LEU A 16 71.66 -16.66 -31.66
C LEU A 16 70.32 -15.99 -31.99
N SER A 17 70.00 -15.77 -33.28
CA SER A 17 68.70 -15.21 -33.68
C SER A 17 67.55 -16.15 -33.34
N LEU A 18 67.73 -17.47 -33.45
CA LEU A 18 66.72 -18.45 -33.06
C LEU A 18 66.49 -18.47 -31.55
N ILE A 19 67.57 -18.47 -30.75
CA ILE A 19 67.47 -18.38 -29.29
C ILE A 19 66.83 -17.07 -28.86
N LEU A 20 67.25 -15.94 -29.44
CA LEU A 20 66.71 -14.63 -29.08
C LEU A 20 65.21 -14.55 -29.42
N THR A 21 64.79 -15.12 -30.56
CA THR A 21 63.38 -15.21 -30.94
C THR A 21 62.59 -16.06 -29.94
N LEU A 22 63.16 -17.16 -29.45
CA LEU A 22 62.54 -18.03 -28.46
C LEU A 22 62.44 -17.36 -27.08
N ILE A 23 63.49 -16.65 -26.64
CA ILE A 23 63.46 -15.89 -25.38
C ILE A 23 62.43 -14.76 -25.48
N LEU A 24 62.43 -14.00 -26.58
CA LEU A 24 61.49 -12.92 -26.82
C LEU A 24 60.05 -13.44 -26.83
N SER A 25 59.81 -14.62 -27.42
CA SER A 25 58.46 -15.18 -27.45
C SER A 25 57.96 -15.54 -26.05
N VAL A 26 58.78 -16.18 -25.22
CA VAL A 26 58.44 -16.49 -23.82
C VAL A 26 58.19 -15.22 -23.00
N VAL A 27 59.02 -14.20 -23.16
CA VAL A 27 58.86 -12.91 -22.46
C VAL A 27 57.56 -12.21 -22.89
N CYS A 28 57.30 -12.11 -24.19
CA CYS A 28 56.06 -11.51 -24.69
C CYS A 28 54.80 -12.29 -24.26
N THR A 29 54.84 -13.63 -24.25
CA THR A 29 53.74 -14.48 -23.78
C THR A 29 53.50 -14.32 -22.28
N THR A 30 54.56 -14.25 -21.46
CA THR A 30 54.42 -14.05 -20.00
C THR A 30 53.88 -12.67 -19.66
N ILE A 31 54.35 -11.62 -20.33
CA ILE A 31 53.82 -10.26 -20.17
C ILE A 31 52.36 -10.18 -20.63
N GLU A 32 52.01 -10.75 -21.78
CA GLU A 32 50.63 -10.79 -22.26
C GLU A 32 49.72 -11.56 -21.29
N SER A 33 50.19 -12.68 -20.73
CA SER A 33 49.45 -13.44 -19.72
C SER A 33 49.19 -12.61 -18.46
N ALA A 34 50.24 -11.99 -17.89
CA ALA A 34 50.13 -11.13 -16.71
C ALA A 34 49.16 -9.96 -16.98
N ARG A 35 49.28 -9.33 -18.15
CA ARG A 35 48.38 -8.27 -18.60
C ARG A 35 46.94 -8.74 -18.68
N LEU A 36 46.64 -9.89 -19.30
CA LEU A 36 45.26 -10.38 -19.42
C LEU A 36 44.63 -10.72 -18.06
N GLN A 37 45.43 -11.15 -17.07
CA GLN A 37 44.93 -11.28 -15.70
C GLN A 37 44.61 -9.91 -15.07
N GLY A 38 45.46 -8.91 -15.31
CA GLY A 38 45.18 -7.52 -14.93
C GLY A 38 43.92 -6.97 -15.58
N VAL A 39 43.72 -7.21 -16.89
CA VAL A 39 42.49 -6.86 -17.62
C VAL A 39 41.27 -7.48 -16.95
N ARG A 40 41.33 -8.78 -16.62
CA ARG A 40 40.22 -9.48 -15.99
C ARG A 40 39.84 -8.86 -14.65
N MET A 41 40.83 -8.52 -13.81
CA MET A 41 40.61 -7.84 -12.54
C MET A 41 40.03 -6.45 -12.76
N GLN A 42 40.60 -5.67 -13.68
CA GLN A 42 40.15 -4.32 -13.97
C GLN A 42 38.71 -4.29 -14.51
N ILE A 43 38.34 -5.24 -15.37
CA ILE A 43 36.97 -5.40 -15.86
C ILE A 43 35.99 -5.63 -14.71
N GLN A 44 36.35 -6.42 -13.69
CA GLN A 44 35.49 -6.61 -12.50
C GLN A 44 35.28 -5.28 -11.77
N ASN A 45 36.36 -4.54 -11.51
CA ASN A 45 36.29 -3.24 -10.82
C ASN A 45 35.46 -2.21 -11.61
N ILE A 46 35.68 -2.10 -12.92
CA ILE A 46 34.93 -1.18 -13.81
C ILE A 46 33.45 -1.57 -13.84
N THR A 47 33.14 -2.88 -13.89
CA THR A 47 31.77 -3.38 -13.83
C THR A 47 31.10 -2.95 -12.53
N ASP A 48 31.76 -3.19 -11.39
CA ASP A 48 31.22 -2.83 -10.06
C ASP A 48 30.99 -1.33 -9.95
N MET A 49 31.96 -0.50 -10.37
CA MET A 49 31.79 0.96 -10.42
C MET A 49 30.64 1.40 -11.32
N GLY A 50 30.47 0.78 -12.49
CA GLY A 50 29.39 1.12 -13.42
C GLY A 50 28.01 0.78 -12.87
N ILE A 51 27.89 -0.37 -12.21
CA ILE A 51 26.64 -0.80 -11.56
C ILE A 51 26.32 0.07 -10.34
N TYR A 52 27.29 0.37 -9.48
CA TYR A 52 27.09 1.30 -8.36
C TYR A 52 26.76 2.72 -8.83
N SER A 53 27.28 3.15 -9.98
CA SER A 53 26.91 4.44 -10.57
C SER A 53 25.45 4.43 -11.04
N ALA A 54 24.99 3.32 -11.64
CA ALA A 54 23.58 3.15 -12.00
C ALA A 54 22.67 3.04 -10.77
N PHE A 55 23.13 2.41 -9.68
CA PHE A 55 22.45 2.41 -8.38
C PHE A 55 22.22 3.83 -7.90
N ALA A 56 23.24 4.69 -7.96
CA ALA A 56 23.13 6.05 -7.47
C ALA A 56 22.08 6.90 -8.21
N GLU A 57 21.50 6.40 -9.30
CA GLU A 57 20.39 7.02 -10.04
C GLU A 57 19.00 6.62 -9.51
N TYR A 58 18.89 6.16 -8.25
CA TYR A 58 17.59 5.98 -7.60
C TYR A 58 16.76 7.28 -7.66
N ASN A 59 15.44 7.13 -7.72
CA ASN A 59 14.54 8.26 -7.74
C ASN A 59 14.54 8.94 -6.36
N ARG A 60 14.94 10.21 -6.33
CA ARG A 60 15.04 10.99 -5.08
C ARG A 60 13.68 11.27 -4.46
N ASP A 61 12.66 11.53 -5.27
CA ASP A 61 11.32 11.83 -4.78
C ASP A 61 10.71 10.61 -4.05
N LEU A 62 10.97 9.39 -4.52
CA LEU A 62 10.61 8.16 -3.82
C LEU A 62 11.35 8.00 -2.48
N LEU A 63 12.64 8.35 -2.45
CA LEU A 63 13.42 8.26 -1.22
C LEU A 63 12.99 9.33 -0.20
N ASP A 64 12.96 10.59 -0.60
CA ASP A 64 12.73 11.72 0.30
C ASP A 64 11.32 11.72 0.90
N ARG A 65 10.32 11.28 0.12
CA ARG A 65 8.92 11.28 0.56
C ARG A 65 8.48 9.96 1.21
N TYR A 66 9.03 8.84 0.75
CA TYR A 66 8.53 7.51 1.09
C TYR A 66 9.59 6.55 1.64
N ASP A 67 10.86 6.95 1.71
CA ASP A 67 11.98 6.08 2.11
C ASP A 67 12.10 4.81 1.25
N LEU A 68 11.76 4.94 -0.04
CA LEU A 68 11.76 3.85 -1.01
C LEU A 68 12.92 3.97 -1.99
N PHE A 69 13.66 2.87 -2.14
CA PHE A 69 14.76 2.76 -3.08
C PHE A 69 14.33 2.02 -4.35
N PHE A 70 14.13 2.79 -5.42
CA PHE A 70 13.89 2.27 -6.76
C PHE A 70 14.55 3.14 -7.83
N ILE A 71 14.90 2.53 -8.95
CA ILE A 71 15.32 3.24 -10.16
C ILE A 71 14.12 3.36 -11.08
N ASP A 72 13.74 4.60 -11.43
CA ASP A 72 12.76 4.84 -12.49
C ASP A 72 13.43 4.59 -13.85
N MET A 73 13.06 3.48 -14.50
CA MET A 73 13.58 3.13 -15.83
C MET A 73 13.14 4.12 -16.91
N GLY A 74 12.12 4.95 -16.64
CA GLY A 74 11.64 5.99 -17.54
C GLY A 74 12.60 7.16 -17.68
N TYR A 75 13.38 7.51 -16.63
CA TYR A 75 14.20 8.73 -16.61
C TYR A 75 13.43 9.95 -17.15
N GLN A 76 12.23 10.21 -16.61
CA GLN A 76 11.31 11.29 -17.07
C GLN A 76 10.79 11.14 -18.50
N THR A 77 10.75 9.92 -19.03
CA THR A 77 10.09 9.59 -20.30
C THR A 77 8.91 8.64 -20.09
N GLU A 78 7.96 8.63 -21.01
CA GLU A 78 6.72 7.83 -20.91
C GLU A 78 7.03 6.32 -20.97
N ASP A 79 8.02 5.94 -21.79
CA ASP A 79 8.42 4.55 -21.97
C ASP A 79 9.62 4.18 -21.08
N GLY A 80 9.32 3.68 -19.88
CA GLY A 80 10.30 3.02 -19.02
C GLY A 80 10.58 1.59 -19.48
N THR A 81 11.82 1.33 -19.88
CA THR A 81 12.28 -0.01 -20.27
C THR A 81 13.67 -0.30 -19.70
N ILE A 82 13.95 -1.57 -19.45
CA ILE A 82 15.24 -1.99 -18.88
C ILE A 82 16.43 -1.68 -19.80
N GLU A 83 16.19 -1.56 -21.11
CA GLU A 83 17.21 -1.19 -22.10
C GLU A 83 17.78 0.21 -21.82
N ARG A 84 16.98 1.13 -21.26
CA ARG A 84 17.49 2.45 -20.84
C ARG A 84 18.49 2.32 -19.69
N VAL A 85 18.18 1.48 -18.71
CA VAL A 85 19.10 1.17 -17.61
C VAL A 85 20.36 0.49 -18.16
N ASN A 86 20.23 -0.45 -19.09
CA ASN A 86 21.37 -1.07 -19.76
C ASN A 86 22.24 -0.04 -20.50
N ALA A 87 21.63 0.95 -21.15
CA ALA A 87 22.35 2.04 -21.81
C ALA A 87 23.08 2.95 -20.81
N ARG A 88 22.47 3.26 -19.66
CA ARG A 88 23.13 4.00 -18.57
C ARG A 88 24.32 3.22 -18.02
N ILE A 89 24.14 1.93 -17.67
CA ILE A 89 25.21 1.04 -17.23
C ILE A 89 26.34 1.02 -18.26
N LYS A 90 26.00 0.83 -19.55
CA LYS A 90 26.97 0.85 -20.64
C LYS A 90 27.77 2.15 -20.65
N SER A 91 27.10 3.29 -20.53
CA SER A 91 27.76 4.61 -20.52
C SER A 91 28.74 4.78 -19.35
N PHE A 92 28.39 4.29 -18.15
CA PHE A 92 29.27 4.37 -16.98
C PHE A 92 30.47 3.45 -17.09
N VAL A 93 30.25 2.21 -17.55
CA VAL A 93 31.32 1.26 -17.78
C VAL A 93 32.25 1.75 -18.90
N GLU A 94 31.71 2.27 -19.99
CA GLU A 94 32.51 2.86 -21.09
C GLU A 94 33.33 4.07 -20.64
N TYR A 95 32.80 4.90 -19.74
CA TYR A 95 33.56 5.99 -19.14
C TYR A 95 34.78 5.45 -18.37
N ASN A 96 34.58 4.38 -17.60
CA ASN A 96 35.64 3.77 -16.79
C ASN A 96 36.64 2.93 -17.61
N THR A 97 36.27 2.46 -18.81
CA THR A 97 37.23 1.78 -19.71
C THR A 97 38.13 2.74 -20.48
N HIS A 98 37.69 3.99 -20.71
CA HIS A 98 38.46 5.00 -21.45
C HIS A 98 39.14 5.96 -20.47
N THR A 99 40.29 5.54 -19.94
CA THR A 99 41.05 6.33 -18.95
C THR A 99 41.54 7.69 -19.44
N THR A 100 41.53 7.95 -20.75
CA THR A 100 41.96 9.22 -21.35
C THR A 100 40.81 10.19 -21.65
N LYS A 101 39.56 9.84 -21.35
CA LYS A 101 38.39 10.70 -21.62
C LYS A 101 38.45 11.95 -20.73
N GLY A 102 38.56 13.14 -21.33
CA GLY A 102 38.71 14.42 -20.62
C GLY A 102 40.16 14.87 -20.37
N LEU A 103 41.16 14.10 -20.82
CA LEU A 103 42.59 14.42 -20.68
C LEU A 103 43.23 14.72 -22.06
N GLU A 104 42.53 15.48 -22.90
CA GLU A 104 42.93 15.78 -24.29
C GLU A 104 44.31 16.46 -24.38
N ALA A 105 44.77 17.16 -23.34
CA ALA A 105 46.11 17.77 -23.29
C ALA A 105 47.27 16.78 -23.04
N MET A 106 46.99 15.50 -22.74
CA MET A 106 47.98 14.44 -22.45
C MET A 106 48.15 13.43 -23.60
N GLU A 107 47.97 13.86 -24.86
CA GLU A 107 48.01 12.96 -26.04
C GLU A 107 49.31 12.13 -26.19
N LEU A 108 50.42 12.58 -25.62
CA LEU A 108 51.70 11.84 -25.60
C LEU A 108 51.62 10.51 -24.83
N PHE A 109 50.67 10.38 -23.88
CA PHE A 109 50.42 9.16 -23.11
C PHE A 109 49.26 8.33 -23.68
N ARG A 110 48.64 8.72 -24.81
CA ARG A 110 47.54 7.96 -25.43
C ARG A 110 47.93 6.52 -25.81
N TYR A 111 49.23 6.27 -25.96
CA TYR A 111 49.80 4.95 -26.23
C TYR A 111 49.95 4.05 -25.00
N SER A 112 49.62 4.53 -23.79
CA SER A 112 49.74 3.78 -22.53
C SER A 112 48.46 3.08 -22.07
N GLU A 113 47.39 3.02 -22.88
CA GLU A 113 46.23 2.18 -22.57
C GLU A 113 46.62 0.71 -22.73
N LEU A 114 47.27 0.16 -21.70
CA LEU A 114 47.71 -1.23 -21.65
C LEU A 114 46.52 -2.19 -21.62
N TRP A 115 45.33 -1.73 -21.23
CA TRP A 115 44.16 -2.59 -21.11
C TRP A 115 43.45 -2.80 -22.45
N ARG A 116 43.26 -1.76 -23.28
CA ARG A 116 42.58 -1.81 -24.61
C ARG A 116 41.25 -2.56 -24.59
N THR A 117 40.49 -2.34 -23.53
CA THR A 117 39.21 -2.99 -23.28
C THR A 117 38.08 -2.08 -23.74
N LYS A 118 37.11 -2.62 -24.46
CA LYS A 118 35.87 -1.94 -24.82
C LYS A 118 34.67 -2.76 -24.34
N VAL A 119 33.60 -2.07 -23.96
CA VAL A 119 32.29 -2.69 -23.72
C VAL A 119 31.65 -2.94 -25.08
N THR A 120 31.11 -4.14 -25.30
CA THR A 120 30.36 -4.46 -26.51
C THR A 120 28.87 -4.40 -26.25
N ASN A 121 28.43 -5.10 -25.21
CA ASN A 121 27.02 -5.29 -24.92
C ASN A 121 26.73 -5.30 -23.41
N VAL A 122 25.55 -4.82 -23.05
CA VAL A 122 24.99 -4.87 -21.70
C VAL A 122 23.57 -5.39 -21.83
N MET A 123 23.29 -6.53 -21.20
CA MET A 123 21.97 -7.16 -21.24
C MET A 123 21.53 -7.51 -19.82
N THR A 124 20.27 -7.22 -19.50
CA THR A 124 19.68 -7.62 -18.23
C THR A 124 18.88 -8.90 -18.42
N ASP A 125 19.29 -9.95 -17.70
CA ASP A 125 18.69 -11.27 -17.76
C ASP A 125 17.42 -11.34 -16.91
N GLN A 126 17.44 -10.71 -15.74
CA GLN A 126 16.33 -10.70 -14.79
C GLN A 126 16.18 -9.33 -14.15
N HIS A 127 14.96 -8.87 -13.90
CA HIS A 127 14.70 -7.67 -13.11
C HIS A 127 13.36 -7.78 -12.37
N VAL A 128 13.25 -7.07 -11.25
CA VAL A 128 12.05 -7.04 -10.40
C VAL A 128 11.54 -5.62 -10.29
N LEU A 129 10.27 -5.42 -10.63
CA LEU A 129 9.58 -4.14 -10.55
C LEU A 129 8.92 -3.94 -9.19
N ALA A 130 8.67 -2.67 -8.84
CA ALA A 130 8.04 -2.29 -7.58
C ALA A 130 6.67 -2.93 -7.37
N THR A 131 5.92 -3.13 -8.45
CA THR A 131 4.56 -3.69 -8.46
C THR A 131 4.50 -5.21 -8.57
N ASP A 132 5.62 -5.89 -8.86
CA ASP A 132 5.65 -7.34 -9.07
C ASP A 132 5.19 -8.11 -7.83
N ARG A 133 4.49 -9.23 -8.08
CA ARG A 133 4.00 -10.17 -7.04
C ARG A 133 3.20 -9.48 -5.92
N ASN A 134 2.24 -8.63 -6.29
CA ASN A 134 1.48 -7.77 -5.37
C ASN A 134 2.38 -6.80 -4.60
N ALA A 135 3.32 -6.18 -5.32
CA ALA A 135 4.26 -5.20 -4.83
C ALA A 135 5.09 -5.66 -3.61
N LYS A 136 5.62 -6.88 -3.70
CA LYS A 136 6.40 -7.51 -2.63
C LYS A 136 7.65 -6.71 -2.27
N ALA A 137 8.30 -6.11 -3.28
CA ALA A 137 9.47 -5.26 -3.11
C ALA A 137 9.15 -4.01 -2.28
N TYR A 138 8.12 -3.26 -2.69
CA TYR A 138 7.63 -2.08 -1.96
C TYR A 138 7.25 -2.42 -0.51
N TYR A 139 6.43 -3.45 -0.31
CA TYR A 139 6.01 -3.89 1.01
C TYR A 139 7.18 -4.24 1.93
N SER A 140 8.21 -4.90 1.38
CA SER A 140 9.38 -5.30 2.16
C SER A 140 10.26 -4.11 2.54
N GLN A 141 10.48 -3.16 1.63
CA GLN A 141 11.22 -1.93 1.93
C GLN A 141 10.50 -1.08 2.99
N ALA A 142 9.18 -0.90 2.86
CA ALA A 142 8.36 -0.18 3.84
C ALA A 142 8.46 -0.78 5.25
N ILE A 143 8.43 -2.11 5.35
CA ILE A 143 8.63 -2.80 6.63
C ILE A 143 10.05 -2.62 7.15
N ALA A 144 11.07 -2.77 6.31
CA ALA A 144 12.47 -2.62 6.73
C ALA A 144 12.75 -1.19 7.26
N TYR A 145 12.18 -0.17 6.61
CA TYR A 145 12.23 1.21 7.10
C TYR A 145 11.62 1.31 8.51
N MET A 146 10.39 0.82 8.69
CA MET A 146 9.71 0.90 9.98
C MET A 146 10.35 0.03 11.05
N GLU A 147 10.91 -1.13 10.73
CA GLU A 147 11.65 -1.97 11.69
C GLU A 147 12.93 -1.30 12.20
N ASN A 148 13.61 -0.52 11.34
CA ASN A 148 14.77 0.27 11.75
C ASN A 148 14.37 1.47 12.63
N LYS A 149 13.17 2.02 12.40
CA LYS A 149 12.64 3.16 13.14
C LYS A 149 11.99 2.75 14.47
N LEU A 150 11.18 1.69 14.46
CA LEU A 150 10.41 1.18 15.57
C LEU A 150 11.16 0.02 16.23
N GLY A 151 11.47 0.14 17.51
CA GLY A 151 11.97 -0.98 18.29
C GLY A 151 10.95 -2.13 18.35
N LEU A 152 11.43 -3.38 18.39
CA LEU A 152 10.60 -4.60 18.41
C LEU A 152 9.53 -4.61 19.52
N SER A 153 9.74 -3.91 20.64
CA SER A 153 8.78 -3.82 21.74
C SER A 153 7.50 -3.06 21.35
N ILE A 154 7.63 -1.96 20.61
CA ILE A 154 6.50 -1.11 20.19
C ILE A 154 5.56 -1.90 19.27
N VAL A 155 6.11 -2.77 18.44
CA VAL A 155 5.34 -3.61 17.51
C VAL A 155 4.48 -4.64 18.23
N GLN A 156 4.96 -5.16 19.37
CA GLN A 156 4.18 -6.09 20.19
C GLN A 156 3.02 -5.38 20.90
N ASP A 157 3.25 -4.16 21.40
CA ASP A 157 2.20 -3.34 22.01
C ASP A 157 1.12 -2.95 20.98
N LEU A 158 1.53 -2.61 19.75
CA LEU A 158 0.61 -2.33 18.64
C LEU A 158 -0.30 -3.52 18.29
N LEU A 159 0.20 -4.76 18.40
CA LEU A 159 -0.63 -5.94 18.17
C LEU A 159 -1.66 -6.17 19.27
N GLY A 160 -1.34 -5.81 20.52
CA GLY A 160 -2.26 -5.91 21.65
C GLY A 160 -3.51 -5.01 21.50
N GLN A 161 -3.44 -3.98 20.65
CA GLN A 161 -4.56 -3.09 20.35
C GLN A 161 -5.59 -3.69 19.37
N TYR A 162 -5.21 -4.74 18.61
CA TYR A 162 -6.10 -5.39 17.67
C TYR A 162 -6.86 -6.54 18.34
N ASN A 163 -8.04 -6.25 18.89
CA ASN A 163 -8.89 -7.25 19.54
C ASN A 163 -9.77 -8.00 18.51
N GLU A 164 -9.58 -9.32 18.38
CA GLU A 164 -10.40 -10.19 17.50
C GLU A 164 -11.88 -10.27 17.96
N GLU A 165 -12.19 -9.98 19.22
CA GLU A 165 -13.57 -9.91 19.72
C GLU A 165 -14.39 -8.83 18.98
N ILE A 166 -13.76 -7.72 18.60
CA ILE A 166 -14.42 -6.65 17.82
C ILE A 166 -14.95 -7.22 16.50
N LYS A 167 -14.18 -8.10 15.86
CA LYS A 167 -14.57 -8.71 14.59
C LYS A 167 -15.74 -9.70 14.75
N GLN A 168 -15.72 -10.52 15.80
CA GLN A 168 -16.81 -11.47 16.09
C GLN A 168 -18.12 -10.75 16.44
N ASN A 169 -18.02 -9.67 17.22
CA ASN A 169 -19.15 -8.82 17.57
C ASN A 169 -19.73 -8.14 16.32
N GLN A 170 -18.87 -7.73 15.39
CA GLN A 170 -19.28 -7.14 14.11
C GLN A 170 -20.10 -8.11 13.25
N GLU A 171 -19.63 -9.36 13.10
CA GLU A 171 -20.34 -10.40 12.33
C GLU A 171 -21.72 -10.71 12.94
N SER A 172 -21.80 -10.74 14.28
CA SER A 172 -23.07 -10.95 14.99
C SER A 172 -24.04 -9.79 14.77
N PHE A 173 -23.54 -8.56 14.85
CA PHE A 173 -24.33 -7.35 14.61
C PHE A 173 -24.90 -7.26 13.19
N GLU A 174 -24.11 -7.62 12.16
CA GLU A 174 -24.58 -7.62 10.77
C GLU A 174 -25.81 -8.51 10.57
N THR A 175 -25.90 -9.65 11.27
CA THR A 175 -27.07 -10.54 11.23
C THR A 175 -28.32 -9.85 11.76
N TYR A 176 -28.23 -9.15 12.89
CA TYR A 176 -29.37 -8.40 13.45
C TYR A 176 -29.80 -7.24 12.57
N LYS A 177 -28.85 -6.57 11.90
CA LYS A 177 -29.15 -5.48 10.98
C LYS A 177 -29.87 -5.97 9.71
N GLU A 178 -29.53 -7.15 9.23
CA GLU A 178 -30.26 -7.79 8.11
C GLU A 178 -31.70 -8.19 8.51
N GLU A 179 -31.91 -8.63 9.75
CA GLU A 179 -33.22 -9.00 10.28
C GLU A 179 -34.13 -7.80 10.62
N GLU A 180 -33.59 -6.58 10.74
CA GLU A 180 -34.32 -5.36 11.12
C GLU A 180 -35.58 -5.12 10.25
N SER A 181 -35.46 -5.30 8.93
CA SER A 181 -36.59 -5.13 8.00
C SER A 181 -37.68 -6.18 8.21
N SER A 182 -37.30 -7.41 8.60
CA SER A 182 -38.26 -8.48 8.92
C SER A 182 -39.00 -8.16 10.23
N LEU A 183 -38.27 -7.72 11.26
CA LEU A 183 -38.86 -7.30 12.54
C LEU A 183 -39.85 -6.15 12.35
N GLN A 184 -39.51 -5.18 11.49
CA GLN A 184 -40.41 -4.10 11.13
C GLN A 184 -41.67 -4.62 10.43
N GLY A 185 -41.53 -5.56 9.50
CA GLY A 185 -42.65 -6.19 8.81
C GLY A 185 -43.58 -6.99 9.74
N GLU A 186 -43.04 -7.63 10.78
CA GLU A 186 -43.85 -8.30 11.81
C GLU A 186 -44.72 -7.31 12.59
N ILE A 187 -44.15 -6.15 12.96
CA ILE A 187 -44.89 -5.09 13.65
C ILE A 187 -45.96 -4.50 12.73
N ASP A 188 -45.61 -4.20 11.47
CA ASP A 188 -46.52 -3.58 10.52
C ASP A 188 -47.68 -4.53 10.18
N GLY A 189 -47.41 -5.82 9.96
CA GLY A 189 -48.45 -6.84 9.76
C GLY A 189 -49.34 -7.04 11.00
N ALA A 190 -48.77 -6.98 12.21
CA ALA A 190 -49.56 -7.01 13.43
C ALA A 190 -50.46 -5.77 13.58
N LYS A 191 -49.96 -4.58 13.21
CA LYS A 191 -50.76 -3.34 13.19
C LYS A 191 -51.92 -3.43 12.20
N GLU A 192 -51.69 -3.94 10.99
CA GLU A 192 -52.73 -4.13 9.97
C GLU A 192 -53.81 -5.11 10.44
N SER A 193 -53.41 -6.24 11.01
CA SER A 193 -54.34 -7.23 11.58
C SER A 193 -55.18 -6.65 12.70
N TYR A 194 -54.54 -5.93 13.63
CA TYR A 194 -55.23 -5.30 14.75
C TYR A 194 -56.22 -4.22 14.29
N GLN A 195 -55.82 -3.41 13.31
CA GLN A 195 -56.67 -2.36 12.74
C GLN A 195 -57.91 -2.97 12.06
N ALA A 196 -57.75 -4.05 11.30
CA ALA A 196 -58.86 -4.74 10.67
C ALA A 196 -59.84 -5.35 11.70
N GLU A 197 -59.32 -5.94 12.78
CA GLU A 197 -60.15 -6.45 13.89
C GLU A 197 -60.89 -5.32 14.61
N TYR A 198 -60.22 -4.19 14.85
CA TYR A 198 -60.82 -3.01 15.47
C TYR A 198 -61.94 -2.41 14.61
N ASP A 199 -61.70 -2.23 13.30
CA ASP A 199 -62.68 -1.66 12.38
C ASP A 199 -63.90 -2.58 12.21
N ALA A 200 -63.70 -3.90 12.12
CA ALA A 200 -64.78 -4.87 12.06
C ALA A 200 -65.62 -4.91 13.35
N ALA A 201 -64.97 -4.79 14.52
CA ALA A 201 -65.67 -4.70 15.80
C ALA A 201 -66.47 -3.39 15.93
N LEU A 202 -65.97 -2.30 15.35
CA LEU A 202 -66.66 -1.00 15.31
C LEU A 202 -67.93 -1.08 14.43
N GLU A 203 -67.82 -1.67 13.23
CA GLU A 203 -68.95 -1.88 12.32
C GLU A 203 -70.02 -2.78 12.98
N ALA A 204 -69.64 -3.90 13.59
CA ALA A 204 -70.57 -4.80 14.27
C ALA A 204 -71.28 -4.12 15.47
N ALA A 205 -70.58 -3.23 16.19
CA ALA A 205 -71.17 -2.45 17.28
C ALA A 205 -72.15 -1.37 16.77
N GLU A 206 -71.92 -0.80 15.59
CA GLU A 206 -72.85 0.15 14.94
C GLU A 206 -74.10 -0.55 14.39
N GLU A 207 -73.99 -1.80 13.93
CA GLU A 207 -75.11 -2.60 13.41
C GLU A 207 -76.03 -3.18 14.50
N GLY A 208 -75.68 -3.03 15.78
CA GLY A 208 -76.54 -3.39 16.91
C GLY A 208 -76.58 -4.89 17.24
N GLU A 209 -75.55 -5.64 16.85
CA GLU A 209 -75.34 -7.02 17.31
C GLU A 209 -74.93 -7.04 18.81
N ASP A 210 -75.34 -8.08 19.56
CA ASP A 210 -75.14 -8.22 21.02
C ASP A 210 -73.67 -8.00 21.47
N GLU A 211 -73.47 -7.49 22.69
CA GLU A 211 -72.19 -7.22 23.41
C GLU A 211 -70.89 -7.54 22.62
N VAL A 212 -70.54 -6.69 21.66
CA VAL A 212 -69.25 -6.78 20.95
C VAL A 212 -68.15 -6.18 21.84
N GLU A 213 -67.17 -6.99 22.26
CA GLU A 213 -65.96 -6.48 22.91
C GLU A 213 -65.09 -5.75 21.88
N ILE A 214 -65.11 -4.41 21.92
CA ILE A 214 -64.28 -3.59 21.05
C ILE A 214 -62.84 -3.57 21.59
N PRO A 215 -61.82 -3.91 20.77
CA PRO A 215 -60.42 -3.79 21.17
C PRO A 215 -60.09 -2.34 21.58
N PRO A 216 -59.18 -2.11 22.55
CA PRO A 216 -58.81 -0.75 22.93
C PRO A 216 -58.27 0.04 21.73
N LYS A 217 -58.67 1.31 21.60
CA LYS A 217 -58.16 2.18 20.52
C LYS A 217 -56.61 2.14 20.53
N PRO A 218 -55.96 1.98 19.36
CA PRO A 218 -54.50 2.03 19.27
C PRO A 218 -53.94 3.31 19.93
N PRO A 219 -52.94 3.18 20.82
CA PRO A 219 -52.31 4.33 21.45
C PRO A 219 -51.49 5.13 20.42
N GLU A 220 -51.72 6.44 20.36
CA GLU A 220 -50.96 7.37 19.51
C GLU A 220 -49.67 7.81 20.23
N VAL A 221 -48.77 6.85 20.47
CA VAL A 221 -47.48 7.11 21.13
C VAL A 221 -46.39 7.27 20.07
N TYR A 222 -45.62 8.35 20.19
CA TYR A 222 -44.48 8.61 19.32
C TYR A 222 -43.39 7.54 19.48
N ASN A 223 -42.93 6.98 18.36
CA ASN A 223 -41.84 6.02 18.32
C ASN A 223 -40.52 6.72 17.96
N PRO A 224 -39.55 6.83 18.88
CA PRO A 224 -38.28 7.48 18.59
C PRO A 224 -37.42 6.76 17.54
N ALA A 225 -37.65 5.46 17.29
CA ALA A 225 -36.97 4.74 16.21
C ALA A 225 -37.33 5.31 14.82
N ASP A 226 -38.52 5.90 14.66
CA ASP A 226 -38.93 6.50 13.39
C ASP A 226 -38.10 7.76 13.06
N THR A 227 -37.71 8.54 14.07
CA THR A 227 -36.78 9.66 13.90
C THR A 227 -35.40 9.18 13.49
N ILE A 228 -34.90 8.11 14.12
CA ILE A 228 -33.60 7.53 13.76
C ILE A 228 -33.60 7.02 12.32
N LYS A 229 -34.68 6.35 11.90
CA LYS A 229 -34.87 5.92 10.51
C LYS A 229 -34.86 7.09 9.52
N GLY A 230 -35.47 8.22 9.89
CA GLY A 230 -35.40 9.45 9.10
C GLY A 230 -33.98 10.01 8.98
N LEU A 231 -33.20 9.99 10.08
CA LEU A 231 -31.81 10.45 10.08
C LEU A 231 -30.90 9.53 9.26
N GLN A 232 -31.12 8.22 9.28
CA GLN A 232 -30.39 7.26 8.45
C GLN A 232 -30.56 7.50 6.94
N ALA A 233 -31.65 8.17 6.52
CA ALA A 233 -31.87 8.55 5.12
C ALA A 233 -31.13 9.84 4.72
N SER A 234 -30.60 10.60 5.68
CA SER A 234 -29.87 11.86 5.41
C SER A 234 -28.44 11.59 4.92
N PRO A 235 -27.81 12.51 4.16
CA PRO A 235 -26.42 12.38 3.78
C PRO A 235 -25.50 12.24 5.00
N ILE A 236 -24.76 11.14 5.06
CA ILE A 236 -24.07 10.73 6.28
C ILE A 236 -23.02 11.75 6.77
N LEU A 237 -22.38 12.47 5.85
CA LEU A 237 -21.42 13.52 6.17
C LEU A 237 -22.08 14.75 6.79
N GLU A 238 -23.33 15.07 6.43
CA GLU A 238 -24.08 16.17 7.06
C GLU A 238 -24.51 15.80 8.48
N LEU A 239 -24.67 14.50 8.74
CA LEU A 239 -25.00 13.99 10.07
C LEU A 239 -23.79 14.01 11.02
N VAL A 240 -22.59 13.68 10.51
CA VAL A 240 -21.38 13.53 11.35
C VAL A 240 -20.39 14.69 11.33
N LEU A 241 -20.64 15.75 10.56
CA LEU A 241 -19.79 16.94 10.54
C LEU A 241 -20.61 18.16 10.97
N GLU A 242 -20.02 19.01 11.80
CA GLU A 242 -20.60 20.32 12.14
C GLU A 242 -20.62 21.25 10.91
N ASP A 243 -19.51 21.28 10.15
CA ASP A 243 -19.39 22.10 8.95
C ASP A 243 -18.75 21.32 7.79
N SER A 244 -19.59 20.88 6.85
CA SER A 244 -19.16 20.17 5.65
C SER A 244 -18.61 21.09 4.55
N SER A 245 -18.69 22.42 4.71
CA SER A 245 -18.21 23.38 3.71
C SER A 245 -16.68 23.47 3.63
N THR A 246 -15.99 23.06 4.70
CA THR A 246 -14.52 23.06 4.82
C THR A 246 -13.86 21.84 4.16
N LEU A 247 -14.65 20.91 3.62
CA LEU A 247 -14.14 19.70 3.01
C LEU A 247 -13.36 19.97 1.72
N SER A 248 -12.24 19.26 1.56
CA SER A 248 -11.45 19.27 0.34
C SER A 248 -12.27 18.82 -0.88
N ASN A 249 -12.13 19.59 -1.96
CA ASN A 249 -12.68 19.27 -3.28
C ASN A 249 -11.66 18.57 -4.20
N LYS A 250 -10.47 18.18 -3.69
CA LYS A 250 -9.47 17.49 -4.51
C LYS A 250 -10.01 16.13 -5.00
N LYS A 251 -9.60 15.77 -6.22
CA LYS A 251 -10.04 14.56 -6.90
C LYS A 251 -8.99 14.06 -7.87
N ILE A 252 -8.94 12.74 -8.02
CA ILE A 252 -8.11 12.05 -9.02
C ILE A 252 -8.78 12.23 -10.38
N ARG A 253 -8.05 12.81 -11.35
CA ARG A 253 -8.60 13.13 -12.69
C ARG A 253 -9.15 11.92 -13.44
N ASN A 254 -8.48 10.77 -13.33
CA ASN A 254 -8.91 9.54 -13.99
C ASN A 254 -8.58 8.32 -13.14
N LEU A 255 -9.55 7.88 -12.35
CA LEU A 255 -9.40 6.75 -11.44
C LEU A 255 -9.15 5.41 -12.16
N ASN A 256 -9.44 5.29 -13.46
CA ASN A 256 -9.21 4.05 -14.21
C ASN A 256 -7.75 3.88 -14.67
N HIS A 257 -6.94 4.94 -14.63
CA HIS A 257 -5.54 4.91 -15.05
C HIS A 257 -4.54 4.75 -13.91
N VAL A 258 -5.03 4.69 -12.66
CA VAL A 258 -4.17 4.45 -11.49
C VAL A 258 -3.56 3.04 -11.53
N SER A 259 -2.43 2.86 -10.85
CA SER A 259 -1.64 1.63 -10.88
C SER A 259 -2.44 0.38 -10.49
N SER A 260 -3.40 0.51 -9.59
CA SER A 260 -4.21 -0.59 -9.08
C SER A 260 -5.31 -1.06 -10.06
N LYS A 261 -5.62 -0.29 -11.10
CA LYS A 261 -6.71 -0.56 -12.05
C LYS A 261 -6.29 -0.75 -13.50
N ARG A 262 -5.10 -0.30 -13.89
CA ARG A 262 -4.55 -0.53 -15.23
C ARG A 262 -3.78 -1.85 -15.31
N GLU A 263 -3.51 -2.29 -16.54
CA GLU A 263 -2.52 -3.35 -16.78
C GLU A 263 -1.11 -2.82 -16.48
N LEU A 264 -0.37 -3.55 -15.65
CA LEU A 264 0.97 -3.16 -15.21
C LEU A 264 2.03 -3.94 -15.97
N LYS A 265 3.18 -3.30 -16.21
CA LYS A 265 4.39 -3.99 -16.64
C LYS A 265 4.84 -4.99 -15.56
N THR A 266 5.45 -6.07 -16.01
CA THR A 266 5.96 -7.14 -15.14
C THR A 266 7.43 -7.42 -15.41
N GLY A 267 8.18 -7.57 -14.32
CA GLY A 267 9.55 -8.06 -14.38
C GLY A 267 9.57 -9.57 -14.62
N ASN A 268 10.72 -10.07 -15.07
CA ASN A 268 10.97 -11.50 -15.25
C ASN A 268 11.81 -12.12 -14.11
N GLY A 269 12.18 -11.31 -13.11
CA GLY A 269 12.90 -11.74 -11.92
C GLY A 269 11.99 -12.23 -10.78
N THR A 270 12.62 -12.69 -9.70
CA THR A 270 11.93 -13.17 -8.51
C THR A 270 12.53 -12.53 -7.26
N PHE A 271 11.67 -12.05 -6.36
CA PHE A 271 12.09 -11.46 -5.09
C PHE A 271 11.44 -12.17 -3.91
N GLU A 272 12.27 -12.60 -2.96
CA GLU A 272 11.86 -13.21 -1.69
C GLU A 272 11.96 -12.15 -0.58
N GLY A 273 10.89 -11.37 -0.44
CA GLY A 273 10.77 -10.32 0.57
C GLY A 273 10.03 -10.75 1.85
N LYS A 274 9.72 -9.78 2.72
CA LYS A 274 9.00 -9.96 3.99
C LYS A 274 7.64 -10.63 3.80
N GLY A 275 7.31 -11.61 4.64
CA GLY A 275 6.01 -12.29 4.68
C GLY A 275 4.85 -11.39 5.12
N ASN A 276 3.61 -11.85 4.95
CA ASN A 276 2.38 -11.12 5.32
C ASN A 276 1.84 -11.53 6.72
N GLY A 277 2.72 -11.88 7.65
CA GLY A 277 2.34 -12.19 9.03
C GLY A 277 1.73 -10.99 9.78
N ALA A 278 1.05 -11.24 10.90
CA ALA A 278 0.34 -10.20 11.67
C ALA A 278 1.24 -9.02 12.07
N ILE A 279 2.44 -9.31 12.58
CA ILE A 279 3.48 -8.31 12.93
C ILE A 279 3.78 -7.41 11.71
N ASN A 280 4.13 -8.01 10.57
CA ASN A 280 4.48 -7.27 9.37
C ASN A 280 3.31 -6.42 8.83
N LYS A 281 2.07 -6.91 8.98
CA LYS A 281 0.87 -6.13 8.63
C LYS A 281 0.69 -4.91 9.53
N ALA A 282 0.92 -5.05 10.84
CA ALA A 282 0.86 -3.95 11.79
C ALA A 282 1.96 -2.91 11.51
N ILE A 283 3.21 -3.36 11.30
CA ILE A 283 4.33 -2.48 10.93
C ILE A 283 4.03 -1.71 9.63
N PHE A 284 3.51 -2.39 8.61
CA PHE A 284 3.14 -1.74 7.36
C PHE A 284 1.97 -0.75 7.53
N ASN A 285 1.03 -1.00 8.44
CA ASN A 285 0.01 0.00 8.77
C ASN A 285 0.65 1.27 9.33
N GLU A 286 1.60 1.17 10.26
CA GLU A 286 2.30 2.35 10.79
C GLU A 286 3.05 3.11 9.70
N TYR A 287 3.70 2.40 8.77
CA TYR A 287 4.28 3.04 7.58
C TYR A 287 3.24 3.86 6.81
N LEU A 288 2.03 3.32 6.62
CA LEU A 288 0.98 4.03 5.87
C LEU A 288 0.54 5.30 6.59
N PHE A 289 0.33 5.28 7.90
CA PHE A 289 -0.07 6.49 8.63
C PHE A 289 1.06 7.51 8.79
N GLU A 290 2.32 7.07 8.74
CA GLU A 290 3.45 7.99 8.70
C GLU A 290 3.56 8.72 7.35
N LYS A 291 3.27 8.04 6.24
CA LYS A 291 3.51 8.58 4.89
C LYS A 291 2.27 9.17 4.21
N PHE A 292 1.07 8.84 4.67
CA PHE A 292 -0.18 9.25 4.05
C PHE A 292 -1.07 9.95 5.08
N PRO A 293 -1.25 11.29 4.99
CA PRO A 293 -2.08 12.03 5.93
C PRO A 293 -3.55 11.60 5.85
N ASN A 294 -4.27 11.88 6.94
CA ASN A 294 -5.70 11.62 7.09
C ASN A 294 -6.49 12.95 7.19
N TYR A 295 -7.82 12.87 7.33
CA TYR A 295 -8.72 14.03 7.45
C TYR A 295 -8.45 15.01 8.62
N LEU A 296 -7.65 14.63 9.62
CA LEU A 296 -7.24 15.54 10.70
C LEU A 296 -5.77 15.96 10.63
N THR A 297 -4.94 15.27 9.84
CA THR A 297 -3.49 15.49 9.76
C THR A 297 -3.02 16.04 8.41
N GLN A 298 -3.96 16.32 7.50
CA GLN A 298 -3.70 16.93 6.20
C GLN A 298 -3.05 18.30 6.32
N ASP A 299 -2.18 18.58 5.36
CA ASP A 299 -1.64 19.90 5.11
C ASP A 299 -2.34 20.49 3.88
N TYR A 300 -3.13 21.55 4.09
CA TYR A 300 -3.87 22.23 3.03
C TYR A 300 -2.97 22.94 2.01
N ASP A 301 -1.72 23.23 2.39
CA ASP A 301 -0.73 23.87 1.51
C ASP A 301 0.05 22.86 0.66
N ASN A 302 -0.14 21.55 0.88
CA ASN A 302 0.53 20.50 0.11
C ASN A 302 -0.08 20.34 -1.29
N ASP A 303 0.78 20.24 -2.31
CA ASP A 303 0.44 20.03 -3.72
C ASP A 303 0.05 18.59 -4.08
N ASP A 304 -0.11 17.70 -3.10
CA ASP A 304 -0.52 16.31 -3.32
C ASP A 304 -1.89 16.16 -4.01
N VAL A 305 -2.08 15.01 -4.67
CA VAL A 305 -3.28 14.74 -5.49
C VAL A 305 -4.58 14.72 -4.67
N LEU A 306 -4.47 14.29 -3.40
CA LEU A 306 -5.55 14.15 -2.44
C LEU A 306 -5.02 14.60 -1.06
N LEU A 307 -5.88 15.21 -0.24
CA LEU A 307 -5.56 15.54 1.15
C LEU A 307 -5.89 14.37 2.09
N TYR A 308 -6.96 13.62 1.81
CA TYR A 308 -7.47 12.54 2.67
C TYR A 308 -6.91 11.19 2.19
N GLN A 309 -5.58 11.05 2.25
CA GLN A 309 -4.84 9.96 1.62
C GLN A 309 -5.07 8.62 2.35
N ALA A 310 -5.09 8.61 3.69
CA ALA A 310 -5.44 7.43 4.47
C ALA A 310 -6.88 6.96 4.16
N GLU A 311 -7.81 7.89 4.00
CA GLU A 311 -9.19 7.62 3.60
C GLU A 311 -9.24 7.04 2.18
N TYR A 312 -8.40 7.50 1.24
CA TYR A 312 -8.29 6.88 -0.08
C TYR A 312 -7.81 5.43 0.00
N ILE A 313 -6.82 5.12 0.85
CA ILE A 313 -6.34 3.75 1.02
C ILE A 313 -7.48 2.85 1.52
N LEU A 314 -8.33 3.33 2.42
CA LEU A 314 -9.49 2.60 2.93
C LEU A 314 -10.65 2.56 1.92
N GLY A 315 -10.99 3.67 1.28
CA GLY A 315 -12.17 3.87 0.42
C GLY A 315 -11.94 3.50 -1.05
N GLY A 316 -10.89 4.06 -1.65
CA GLY A 316 -10.53 3.90 -3.07
C GLY A 316 -11.52 4.58 -4.03
N LYS A 317 -12.06 5.72 -3.62
CA LYS A 317 -12.98 6.59 -4.38
C LYS A 317 -12.20 7.74 -5.03
N GLU A 318 -12.85 8.43 -5.96
CA GLU A 318 -12.22 9.43 -6.83
C GLU A 318 -11.85 10.74 -6.11
N SER A 319 -12.63 11.16 -5.11
CA SER A 319 -12.47 12.44 -4.42
C SER A 319 -12.24 12.28 -2.93
N ASP A 320 -11.62 13.29 -2.32
CA ASP A 320 -11.44 13.38 -0.87
C ASP A 320 -12.77 13.20 -0.12
N LYS A 321 -13.81 13.98 -0.48
CA LYS A 321 -15.15 13.86 0.11
C LYS A 321 -15.72 12.44 0.04
N ALA A 322 -15.63 11.77 -1.11
CA ALA A 322 -16.16 10.41 -1.28
C ALA A 322 -15.35 9.36 -0.50
N ASN A 323 -14.05 9.59 -0.31
CA ASN A 323 -13.21 8.72 0.51
C ASN A 323 -13.52 8.89 2.00
N LEU A 324 -13.68 10.13 2.47
CA LEU A 324 -14.11 10.42 3.83
C LEU A 324 -15.48 9.81 4.12
N GLU A 325 -16.45 9.99 3.22
CA GLU A 325 -17.77 9.37 3.33
C GLU A 325 -17.70 7.84 3.44
N ALA A 326 -16.85 7.20 2.63
CA ALA A 326 -16.65 5.76 2.68
C ALA A 326 -16.00 5.29 4.00
N VAL A 327 -15.15 6.12 4.62
CA VAL A 327 -14.55 5.83 5.93
C VAL A 327 -15.54 6.06 7.06
N VAL A 328 -16.29 7.16 7.04
CA VAL A 328 -17.37 7.46 7.99
C VAL A 328 -18.39 6.33 8.04
N ASN A 329 -18.83 5.81 6.90
CA ASN A 329 -19.72 4.65 6.85
C ASN A 329 -19.14 3.42 7.57
N LYS A 330 -17.85 3.14 7.40
CA LYS A 330 -17.19 2.01 8.07
C LYS A 330 -17.03 2.24 9.57
N LEU A 331 -16.72 3.47 9.98
CA LEU A 331 -16.62 3.85 11.39
C LEU A 331 -17.98 3.71 12.07
N LEU A 332 -19.04 4.23 11.45
CA LEU A 332 -20.39 4.09 11.97
C LEU A 332 -20.78 2.62 12.11
N LEU A 333 -20.56 1.80 11.09
CA LEU A 333 -20.89 0.38 11.16
C LEU A 333 -20.12 -0.34 12.30
N MET A 334 -18.83 -0.03 12.46
CA MET A 334 -18.01 -0.59 13.53
C MET A 334 -18.50 -0.13 14.92
N ARG A 335 -18.75 1.16 15.09
CA ARG A 335 -19.25 1.71 16.36
C ARG A 335 -20.64 1.19 16.69
N GLU A 336 -21.51 1.04 15.70
CA GLU A 336 -22.87 0.54 15.88
C GLU A 336 -22.85 -0.91 16.38
N GLY A 337 -21.98 -1.76 15.81
CA GLY A 337 -21.78 -3.12 16.30
C GLY A 337 -21.27 -3.20 17.73
N ILE A 338 -20.29 -2.36 18.10
CA ILE A 338 -19.75 -2.26 19.46
C ILE A 338 -20.83 -1.80 20.45
N ASN A 339 -21.55 -0.73 20.10
CA ASN A 339 -22.59 -0.12 20.92
C ASN A 339 -23.77 -1.09 21.11
N PHE A 340 -24.20 -1.75 20.04
CA PHE A 340 -25.29 -2.71 20.07
C PHE A 340 -24.93 -3.95 20.90
N THR A 341 -23.71 -4.47 20.76
CA THR A 341 -23.27 -5.62 21.56
C THR A 341 -23.29 -5.29 23.06
N TYR A 342 -22.85 -4.09 23.44
CA TYR A 342 -22.96 -3.65 24.83
C TYR A 342 -24.43 -3.55 25.28
N LEU A 343 -25.32 -2.97 24.46
CA LEU A 343 -26.76 -2.90 24.77
C LEU A 343 -27.39 -4.27 25.02
N LEU A 344 -26.98 -5.32 24.29
CA LEU A 344 -27.48 -6.69 24.53
C LEU A 344 -27.07 -7.24 25.91
N THR A 345 -25.98 -6.76 26.49
CA THR A 345 -25.46 -7.18 27.80
C THR A 345 -26.00 -6.34 28.96
N ASP A 346 -26.48 -5.12 28.72
CA ASP A 346 -26.95 -4.20 29.75
C ASP A 346 -28.45 -4.42 30.06
N SER A 347 -28.73 -5.07 31.20
CA SER A 347 -30.12 -5.37 31.62
C SER A 347 -30.98 -4.12 31.82
N VAL A 348 -30.41 -3.04 32.35
CA VAL A 348 -31.16 -1.80 32.63
C VAL A 348 -31.61 -1.14 31.33
N LYS A 349 -30.71 -1.03 30.34
CA LYS A 349 -31.04 -0.45 29.03
C LYS A 349 -32.02 -1.33 28.25
N ARG A 350 -31.89 -2.64 28.36
CA ARG A 350 -32.84 -3.58 27.75
C ARG A 350 -34.24 -3.47 28.34
N GLU A 351 -34.35 -3.40 29.67
CA GLU A 351 -35.64 -3.21 30.33
C GLU A 351 -36.27 -1.85 29.98
N ALA A 352 -35.47 -0.79 29.89
CA ALA A 352 -35.95 0.52 29.43
C ALA A 352 -36.52 0.45 27.99
N ALA A 353 -35.82 -0.23 27.08
CA ALA A 353 -36.30 -0.45 25.71
C ALA A 353 -37.56 -1.35 25.67
N THR A 354 -37.64 -2.40 26.50
CA THR A 354 -38.86 -3.22 26.63
C THR A 354 -40.03 -2.41 27.16
N ALA A 355 -39.81 -1.56 28.17
CA ALA A 355 -40.86 -0.73 28.74
C ALA A 355 -41.41 0.25 27.69
N LEU A 356 -40.53 0.93 26.96
CA LEU A 356 -40.93 1.81 25.87
C LEU A 356 -41.65 1.03 24.75
N ALA A 357 -41.12 -0.12 24.32
CA ALA A 357 -41.78 -0.97 23.33
C ALA A 357 -43.18 -1.41 23.79
N THR A 358 -43.34 -1.79 25.06
CA THR A 358 -44.63 -2.16 25.65
C THR A 358 -45.63 -1.00 25.61
N THR A 359 -45.17 0.23 25.85
CA THR A 359 -46.07 1.39 25.76
C THR A 359 -46.53 1.68 24.32
N ILE A 360 -45.68 1.42 23.32
CA ILE A 360 -45.98 1.74 21.91
C ILE A 360 -46.78 0.62 21.25
N VAL A 361 -46.37 -0.64 21.40
CA VAL A 361 -46.95 -1.80 20.69
C VAL A 361 -47.47 -2.90 21.61
N GLY A 362 -47.61 -2.64 22.92
CA GLY A 362 -48.05 -3.68 23.86
C GLY A 362 -49.43 -4.26 23.55
N TYR A 363 -50.31 -3.47 22.93
CA TYR A 363 -51.62 -3.91 22.48
C TYR A 363 -51.56 -4.96 21.34
N LEU A 364 -50.44 -5.06 20.62
CA LEU A 364 -50.20 -6.05 19.56
C LEU A 364 -49.65 -7.39 20.11
N GLY A 365 -49.35 -7.46 21.41
CA GLY A 365 -48.87 -8.66 22.07
C GLY A 365 -47.34 -8.83 22.11
N PRO A 366 -46.86 -9.93 22.71
CA PRO A 366 -45.46 -10.08 23.13
C PRO A 366 -44.45 -10.16 21.98
N LEU A 367 -44.84 -10.67 20.81
CA LEU A 367 -43.96 -10.73 19.64
C LEU A 367 -43.63 -9.33 19.10
N ALA A 368 -44.64 -8.46 18.97
CA ALA A 368 -44.44 -7.07 18.55
C ALA A 368 -43.60 -6.28 19.56
N ILE A 369 -43.78 -6.51 20.87
CA ILE A 369 -42.94 -5.91 21.91
C ILE A 369 -41.47 -6.33 21.73
N ALA A 370 -41.20 -7.62 21.53
CA ALA A 370 -39.85 -8.12 21.34
C ALA A 370 -39.21 -7.55 20.06
N ALA A 371 -39.96 -7.48 18.96
CA ALA A 371 -39.50 -6.89 17.71
C ALA A 371 -39.16 -5.39 17.87
N LEU A 372 -40.06 -4.60 18.47
CA LEU A 372 -39.82 -3.16 18.66
C LEU A 372 -38.68 -2.90 19.66
N GLN A 373 -38.54 -3.73 20.72
CA GLN A 373 -37.40 -3.65 21.61
C GLN A 373 -36.08 -3.73 20.84
N MET A 374 -35.95 -4.71 19.94
CA MET A 374 -34.73 -4.88 19.14
C MET A 374 -34.48 -3.70 18.21
N ILE A 375 -35.51 -3.17 17.55
CA ILE A 375 -35.41 -1.97 16.70
C ILE A 375 -34.99 -0.74 17.52
N LEU A 376 -35.51 -0.58 18.74
CA LEU A 376 -35.11 0.50 19.64
C LEU A 376 -33.64 0.37 20.08
N LEU A 377 -33.15 -0.84 20.34
CA LEU A 377 -31.73 -1.07 20.67
C LEU A 377 -30.81 -0.78 19.47
N LEU A 378 -31.19 -1.19 18.26
CA LEU A 378 -30.46 -0.85 17.03
C LEU A 378 -30.44 0.68 16.80
N SER A 379 -31.59 1.33 16.96
CA SER A 379 -31.73 2.79 16.85
C SER A 379 -30.86 3.53 17.87
N TRP A 380 -30.79 3.03 19.10
CA TRP A 380 -29.97 3.60 20.16
C TRP A 380 -28.48 3.40 19.90
N ALA A 381 -28.07 2.22 19.43
CA ALA A 381 -26.70 1.96 19.01
C ALA A 381 -26.27 2.88 17.87
N PHE A 382 -27.12 3.09 16.87
CA PHE A 382 -26.85 4.01 15.76
C PHE A 382 -26.68 5.44 16.25
N ALA A 383 -27.59 5.94 17.08
CA ALA A 383 -27.52 7.30 17.61
C ALA A 383 -26.22 7.55 18.40
N GLU A 384 -25.83 6.61 19.26
CA GLU A 384 -24.57 6.68 20.01
C GLU A 384 -23.37 6.71 19.05
N SER A 385 -23.41 5.90 18.00
CA SER A 385 -22.34 5.81 16.99
C SER A 385 -22.18 7.11 16.20
N VAL A 386 -23.29 7.79 15.89
CA VAL A 386 -23.25 9.10 15.21
C VAL A 386 -22.54 10.13 16.07
N LEU A 387 -22.91 10.23 17.35
CA LEU A 387 -22.26 11.12 18.31
C LEU A 387 -20.76 10.81 18.43
N GLU A 388 -20.39 9.53 18.51
CA GLU A 388 -18.99 9.11 18.61
C GLU A 388 -18.18 9.40 17.35
N VAL A 389 -18.75 9.23 16.17
CA VAL A 389 -18.06 9.58 14.93
C VAL A 389 -17.90 11.10 14.81
N ARG A 390 -18.84 11.91 15.30
CA ARG A 390 -18.68 13.36 15.44
C ARG A 390 -17.55 13.72 16.39
N MET A 391 -17.45 13.02 17.53
CA MET A 391 -16.33 13.17 18.45
C MET A 391 -14.98 12.86 17.76
N LEU A 392 -14.89 11.74 17.04
CA LEU A 392 -13.66 11.38 16.33
C LEU A 392 -13.27 12.41 15.27
N LEU A 393 -14.23 12.87 14.46
CA LEU A 393 -13.99 13.88 13.40
C LEU A 393 -13.72 15.29 13.95
N SER A 394 -14.00 15.55 15.22
CA SER A 394 -13.60 16.77 15.94
C SER A 394 -12.29 16.61 16.72
N GLY A 395 -11.62 15.46 16.59
CA GLY A 395 -10.33 15.18 17.22
C GLY A 395 -10.40 14.66 18.66
N LYS A 396 -11.60 14.39 19.19
CA LYS A 396 -11.78 13.74 20.49
C LYS A 396 -11.52 12.23 20.37
N LYS A 397 -11.31 11.58 21.51
CA LYS A 397 -11.11 10.12 21.63
C LYS A 397 -12.39 9.40 22.04
N VAL A 398 -12.52 8.17 21.54
CA VAL A 398 -13.64 7.27 21.83
C VAL A 398 -13.11 5.90 22.24
N ALA A 399 -13.63 5.35 23.33
CA ALA A 399 -13.26 4.04 23.87
C ALA A 399 -13.63 2.91 22.92
N LEU A 400 -12.70 1.98 22.69
CA LEU A 400 -12.92 0.78 21.86
C LEU A 400 -13.99 -0.15 22.43
N ILE A 401 -14.12 -0.21 23.76
CA ILE A 401 -15.06 -1.07 24.46
C ILE A 401 -16.04 -0.20 25.23
N LYS A 402 -17.35 -0.42 24.99
CA LYS A 402 -18.42 0.26 25.72
C LYS A 402 -18.68 -0.36 27.08
N ASN A 403 -19.04 0.49 28.02
CA ASN A 403 -19.52 0.14 29.35
C ASN A 403 -20.47 1.24 29.86
N SER A 404 -20.88 1.16 31.13
CA SER A 404 -21.84 2.11 31.70
C SER A 404 -21.26 3.50 31.96
N THR A 405 -19.94 3.68 32.04
CA THR A 405 -19.30 4.96 32.37
C THR A 405 -18.97 5.81 31.16
N ASN A 406 -18.91 5.20 29.97
CA ASN A 406 -18.60 5.89 28.71
C ASN A 406 -19.78 5.93 27.74
N TRP A 407 -21.01 5.71 28.22
CA TRP A 407 -22.23 5.78 27.42
C TRP A 407 -22.84 7.18 27.50
N ASN A 408 -23.06 7.84 26.36
CA ASN A 408 -23.44 9.25 26.31
C ASN A 408 -24.96 9.46 26.26
N LEU A 409 -25.66 8.78 25.36
CA LEU A 409 -27.06 9.09 25.06
C LEU A 409 -28.03 8.29 25.92
N SER A 410 -29.03 8.95 26.51
CA SER A 410 -30.19 8.26 27.08
C SER A 410 -31.19 7.87 25.98
N LEU A 411 -32.10 6.92 26.29
CA LEU A 411 -33.14 6.49 25.35
C LEU A 411 -34.08 7.66 24.96
N GLU A 412 -34.30 8.60 25.88
CA GLU A 412 -35.14 9.79 25.65
C GLU A 412 -34.53 10.75 24.64
N ASN A 413 -33.20 10.74 24.48
CA ASN A 413 -32.52 11.61 23.54
C ASN A 413 -32.77 11.23 22.07
N LEU A 414 -33.23 10.02 21.77
CA LEU A 414 -33.44 9.56 20.39
C LEU A 414 -34.41 10.42 19.60
N GLY A 415 -35.46 10.95 20.25
CA GLY A 415 -36.45 11.80 19.60
C GLY A 415 -35.92 13.18 19.19
N ASN A 416 -34.90 13.68 19.88
CA ASN A 416 -34.32 15.02 19.68
C ASN A 416 -32.81 14.93 19.42
N LEU A 417 -32.36 13.89 18.73
CA LEU A 417 -30.93 13.56 18.60
C LEU A 417 -30.11 14.76 18.10
N SER A 418 -30.62 15.49 17.11
CA SER A 418 -29.96 16.67 16.52
C SER A 418 -29.55 17.75 17.53
N GLU A 419 -30.26 17.89 18.65
CA GLU A 419 -29.97 18.90 19.68
C GLU A 419 -28.83 18.47 20.62
N VAL A 420 -28.53 17.18 20.68
CA VAL A 420 -27.55 16.60 21.61
C VAL A 420 -26.33 16.02 20.91
N LEU A 421 -26.25 16.09 19.59
CA LEU A 421 -25.13 15.51 18.84
C LEU A 421 -23.77 16.13 19.19
N ASP A 422 -23.74 17.38 19.70
CA ASP A 422 -22.51 18.08 20.10
C ASP A 422 -22.12 17.86 21.58
N SER A 423 -22.90 17.09 22.35
CA SER A 423 -22.74 16.98 23.80
C SER A 423 -21.69 15.95 24.26
N GLY A 424 -21.15 15.15 23.35
CA GLY A 424 -20.22 14.06 23.67
C GLY A 424 -18.92 14.53 24.33
N GLU A 425 -18.57 13.92 25.46
CA GLU A 425 -17.31 14.17 26.17
C GLU A 425 -16.26 13.12 25.80
N GLU A 426 -14.98 13.52 25.78
CA GLU A 426 -13.88 12.62 25.42
C GLU A 426 -13.75 11.44 26.39
N ASP A 427 -13.63 10.22 25.86
CA ASP A 427 -13.50 9.03 26.68
C ASP A 427 -12.08 8.88 27.26
N GLU A 428 -11.99 8.73 28.58
CA GLU A 428 -10.72 8.42 29.24
C GLU A 428 -10.17 7.07 28.75
N GLY A 429 -8.93 7.08 28.23
CA GLY A 429 -8.32 5.89 27.63
C GLY A 429 -8.87 5.50 26.25
N GLY A 430 -9.68 6.35 25.62
CA GLY A 430 -10.13 6.17 24.25
C GLY A 430 -9.00 6.26 23.23
N ILE A 431 -9.28 5.82 22.00
CA ILE A 431 -8.38 6.02 20.85
C ILE A 431 -8.94 7.13 19.96
N ASP A 432 -8.05 7.84 19.27
CA ASP A 432 -8.42 8.92 18.37
C ASP A 432 -8.83 8.41 16.98
N TYR A 433 -9.19 9.34 16.09
CA TYR A 433 -9.57 9.04 14.71
C TYR A 433 -8.50 8.21 13.98
N GLU A 434 -7.22 8.56 14.09
CA GLU A 434 -6.13 7.80 13.46
C GLU A 434 -6.07 6.37 13.99
N GLY A 435 -6.24 6.16 15.31
CA GLY A 435 -6.32 4.84 15.92
C GLY A 435 -7.45 3.99 15.34
N TYR A 436 -8.64 4.56 15.12
CA TYR A 436 -9.74 3.85 14.46
C TYR A 436 -9.45 3.56 12.98
N LEU A 437 -8.79 4.48 12.26
CA LEU A 437 -8.36 4.21 10.89
C LEU A 437 -7.34 3.06 10.84
N LYS A 438 -6.41 2.98 11.80
CA LYS A 438 -5.45 1.87 11.94
C LYS A 438 -6.16 0.54 12.14
N LEU A 439 -7.21 0.51 12.98
CA LEU A 439 -8.04 -0.67 13.21
C LEU A 439 -8.76 -1.11 11.93
N LEU A 440 -9.46 -0.18 11.25
CA LEU A 440 -10.12 -0.46 9.97
C LEU A 440 -9.14 -0.97 8.92
N LEU A 441 -7.95 -0.39 8.85
CA LEU A 441 -6.94 -0.75 7.87
C LEU A 441 -6.32 -2.12 8.15
N TYR A 442 -6.16 -2.50 9.43
CA TYR A 442 -5.67 -3.81 9.84
C TYR A 442 -6.58 -4.95 9.35
N PHE A 443 -7.89 -4.82 9.57
CA PHE A 443 -8.89 -5.81 9.13
C PHE A 443 -9.25 -5.73 7.64
N SER A 444 -8.84 -4.68 6.94
CA SER A 444 -9.04 -4.55 5.50
C SER A 444 -8.20 -5.53 4.67
N ASN A 445 -8.57 -5.70 3.40
CA ASN A 445 -7.83 -6.57 2.48
C ASN A 445 -6.39 -6.06 2.27
N HIS A 446 -5.42 -6.91 2.64
CA HIS A 446 -4.00 -6.60 2.58
C HIS A 446 -3.50 -6.14 1.20
N ASN A 447 -3.90 -6.83 0.13
CA ASN A 447 -3.44 -6.49 -1.21
C ASN A 447 -4.09 -5.19 -1.71
N LYS A 448 -5.34 -4.90 -1.31
CA LYS A 448 -6.01 -3.64 -1.68
C LYS A 448 -5.28 -2.43 -1.11
N LYS A 449 -4.90 -2.44 0.18
CA LYS A 449 -4.19 -1.30 0.79
C LYS A 449 -2.81 -1.07 0.18
N ILE A 450 -2.05 -2.13 -0.11
CA ILE A 450 -0.75 -2.03 -0.80
C ILE A 450 -0.90 -1.41 -2.19
N LYS A 451 -1.89 -1.87 -2.97
CA LYS A 451 -2.10 -1.34 -4.33
C LYS A 451 -2.56 0.13 -4.31
N ARG A 452 -3.43 0.49 -3.37
CA ARG A 452 -3.91 1.87 -3.25
C ARG A 452 -2.85 2.83 -2.71
N SER A 453 -1.95 2.39 -1.85
CA SER A 453 -0.82 3.23 -1.45
C SER A 453 0.15 3.48 -2.61
N LEU A 454 0.34 2.51 -3.52
CA LEU A 454 1.08 2.72 -4.76
C LEU A 454 0.39 3.66 -5.74
N ASP A 455 -0.94 3.66 -5.80
CA ASP A 455 -1.68 4.68 -6.56
C ASP A 455 -1.31 6.08 -6.08
N LEU A 456 -1.33 6.31 -4.77
CA LEU A 456 -1.00 7.61 -4.17
C LEU A 456 0.46 7.98 -4.42
N ILE A 457 1.40 7.05 -4.22
CA ILE A 457 2.83 7.29 -4.51
C ILE A 457 3.02 7.73 -5.95
N GLU A 458 2.42 7.01 -6.91
CA GLU A 458 2.51 7.37 -8.31
C GLU A 458 1.89 8.73 -8.60
N LEU A 459 0.66 8.97 -8.15
CA LEU A 459 -0.07 10.21 -8.42
C LEU A 459 0.62 11.44 -7.80
N ASN A 460 1.14 11.30 -6.58
CA ASN A 460 1.85 12.38 -5.90
C ASN A 460 3.18 12.71 -6.58
N ILE A 461 3.93 11.70 -7.04
CA ILE A 461 5.16 11.96 -7.81
C ILE A 461 4.83 12.52 -9.19
N GLN A 462 3.69 12.15 -9.78
CA GLN A 462 3.22 12.74 -11.04
C GLN A 462 2.91 14.23 -10.94
N MET A 463 2.71 14.79 -9.75
CA MET A 463 2.62 16.24 -9.54
C MET A 463 3.95 16.95 -9.82
N ILE A 464 5.09 16.25 -9.67
CA ILE A 464 6.44 16.76 -9.94
C ILE A 464 6.93 16.31 -11.33
N ASN A 465 6.68 15.05 -11.68
CA ASN A 465 7.07 14.40 -12.92
C ASN A 465 5.89 13.62 -13.51
N GLU A 466 5.11 14.26 -14.38
CA GLU A 466 3.89 13.71 -15.00
C GLU A 466 4.09 12.35 -15.70
N LYS A 467 5.32 12.06 -16.15
CA LYS A 467 5.67 10.84 -16.87
C LYS A 467 6.06 9.68 -15.95
N PHE A 468 6.17 9.93 -14.63
CA PHE A 468 6.49 8.90 -13.66
C PHE A 468 5.44 7.80 -13.63
N ARG A 469 5.88 6.55 -13.57
CA ARG A 469 5.02 5.38 -13.40
C ARG A 469 5.68 4.40 -12.44
N ILE A 470 4.94 3.94 -11.44
CA ILE A 470 5.48 3.06 -10.40
C ILE A 470 5.79 1.66 -10.93
N ASP A 471 5.11 1.23 -11.99
CA ASP A 471 5.43 -0.02 -12.70
C ASP A 471 6.60 0.11 -13.69
N ASN A 472 7.25 1.27 -13.79
CA ASN A 472 8.56 1.42 -14.42
C ASN A 472 9.71 1.37 -13.40
N CYS A 473 9.41 1.27 -12.10
CA CYS A 473 10.41 1.35 -11.04
C CYS A 473 11.01 -0.02 -10.75
N THR A 474 12.32 -0.18 -10.94
CA THR A 474 13.04 -1.44 -10.66
C THR A 474 13.77 -1.41 -9.32
N GLN A 475 13.69 -2.52 -8.58
CA GLN A 475 14.35 -2.71 -7.29
C GLN A 475 15.64 -3.54 -7.42
N SER A 476 15.64 -4.51 -8.32
CA SER A 476 16.75 -5.42 -8.52
C SER A 476 16.85 -5.82 -9.98
N PHE A 477 18.07 -6.10 -10.41
CA PHE A 477 18.33 -6.64 -11.73
C PHE A 477 19.60 -7.49 -11.75
N LYS A 478 19.67 -8.41 -12.70
CA LYS A 478 20.81 -9.26 -13.00
C LYS A 478 21.30 -8.94 -14.40
N THR A 479 22.49 -8.38 -14.51
CA THR A 479 23.01 -7.87 -15.78
C THR A 479 24.29 -8.61 -16.18
N ASN A 480 24.35 -9.00 -17.44
CA ASN A 480 25.53 -9.50 -18.12
C ASN A 480 26.19 -8.38 -18.95
N ILE A 481 27.46 -8.11 -18.68
CA ILE A 481 28.27 -7.15 -19.44
C ILE A 481 29.36 -7.88 -20.20
N GLN A 482 29.41 -7.63 -21.51
CA GLN A 482 30.38 -8.22 -22.41
C GLN A 482 31.45 -7.20 -22.79
N TYR A 483 32.69 -7.67 -22.76
CA TYR A 483 33.89 -6.89 -23.03
C TYR A 483 34.74 -7.56 -24.08
N GLU A 484 35.38 -6.76 -24.92
CA GLU A 484 36.41 -7.20 -25.84
C GLU A 484 37.73 -6.49 -25.52
N THR A 485 38.82 -7.24 -25.54
CA THR A 485 40.17 -6.70 -25.34
C THR A 485 41.10 -7.13 -26.47
N LYS A 486 41.76 -6.17 -27.12
CA LYS A 486 42.75 -6.47 -28.16
C LYS A 486 44.04 -7.00 -27.56
N GLY A 487 44.67 -7.98 -28.20
CA GLY A 487 46.04 -8.39 -27.85
C GLY A 487 47.06 -7.27 -28.04
N LEU A 488 48.12 -7.24 -27.23
CA LEU A 488 49.20 -6.23 -27.32
C LEU A 488 50.53 -6.84 -27.76
N PHE A 489 50.85 -8.04 -27.28
CA PHE A 489 52.09 -8.75 -27.64
C PHE A 489 51.79 -10.02 -28.46
N LEU A 490 52.37 -11.16 -28.07
CA LEU A 490 52.20 -12.44 -28.75
C LEU A 490 50.90 -13.13 -28.35
N ARG A 491 50.21 -13.70 -29.33
CA ARG A 491 48.98 -14.47 -29.14
C ARG A 491 49.24 -15.68 -28.27
N LEU A 492 48.34 -15.94 -27.32
CA LEU A 492 48.43 -17.12 -26.46
C LEU A 492 47.80 -18.32 -27.18
N PRO A 493 48.56 -19.36 -27.55
CA PRO A 493 48.05 -20.49 -28.35
C PRO A 493 47.07 -21.40 -27.58
N PHE A 494 46.94 -21.22 -26.27
CA PHE A 494 46.14 -22.05 -25.36
C PHE A 494 44.82 -21.38 -24.92
N ARG A 495 44.47 -20.21 -25.48
CA ARG A 495 43.18 -19.57 -25.24
C ARG A 495 42.40 -19.54 -26.55
N THR A 496 41.21 -20.15 -26.55
CA THR A 496 40.33 -20.18 -27.72
C THR A 496 39.88 -18.76 -28.05
N LEU A 497 40.43 -18.20 -29.13
CA LEU A 497 39.88 -17.06 -29.84
C LEU A 497 38.83 -17.58 -30.82
N GLU A 498 37.79 -16.81 -31.08
CA GLU A 498 36.93 -17.08 -32.23
C GLU A 498 37.80 -17.09 -33.50
N ARG A 499 37.55 -18.05 -34.39
CA ARG A 499 38.39 -18.30 -35.57
C ARG A 499 38.41 -17.04 -36.46
N GLY A 500 39.54 -16.33 -36.47
CA GLY A 500 39.72 -15.08 -37.23
C GLY A 500 39.68 -13.79 -36.40
N SER A 501 39.54 -13.88 -35.07
CA SER A 501 39.52 -12.71 -34.18
C SER A 501 40.87 -12.41 -33.51
N ASP A 502 41.21 -11.12 -33.40
CA ASP A 502 42.37 -10.57 -32.67
C ASP A 502 42.02 -10.09 -31.25
N THR A 503 40.80 -10.36 -30.79
CA THR A 503 40.25 -9.88 -29.50
C THR A 503 39.90 -11.03 -28.55
N TYR A 504 40.23 -10.84 -27.27
CA TYR A 504 39.78 -11.69 -26.18
C TYR A 504 38.42 -11.20 -25.67
N SER A 505 37.43 -12.08 -25.64
CA SER A 505 36.10 -11.80 -25.09
C SER A 505 36.02 -12.16 -23.61
N TYR A 506 35.37 -11.31 -22.83
CA TYR A 506 35.06 -11.54 -21.43
C TYR A 506 33.59 -11.22 -21.17
N SER A 507 32.99 -11.91 -20.22
CA SER A 507 31.64 -11.66 -19.77
C SER A 507 31.64 -11.63 -18.25
N VAL A 508 30.95 -10.64 -17.68
CA VAL A 508 30.76 -10.49 -16.24
C VAL A 508 29.28 -10.37 -15.97
N THR A 509 28.76 -11.29 -15.15
CA THR A 509 27.39 -11.20 -14.63
C THR A 509 27.42 -10.68 -13.21
N LYS A 510 26.56 -9.71 -12.91
CA LYS A 510 26.37 -9.15 -11.57
C LYS A 510 24.89 -9.04 -11.26
N ASP A 511 24.57 -9.34 -10.01
CA ASP A 511 23.22 -9.25 -9.47
C ASP A 511 23.17 -8.02 -8.56
N PHE A 512 22.06 -7.29 -8.61
CA PHE A 512 21.87 -6.06 -7.87
C PHE A 512 20.51 -6.04 -7.17
N SER A 513 20.47 -5.56 -5.92
CA SER A 513 19.27 -5.41 -5.08
C SER A 513 19.44 -4.24 -4.11
N TYR A 514 18.42 -3.39 -3.97
CA TYR A 514 18.33 -2.37 -2.90
C TYR A 514 17.91 -2.92 -1.52
N TYR A 515 17.42 -4.16 -1.49
CA TYR A 515 16.91 -4.83 -0.30
C TYR A 515 17.87 -5.93 0.15
#